data_AF-S5LZ69-F1
#
_entry.id   AF-S5LZ69-F1
#
_cell.length_a   1.000
_cell.length_b   1.000
_cell.length_c   1.000
_cell.angle_alpha   90.00
_cell.angle_beta   90.00
_cell.angle_gamma   90.00
#
_symmetry.space_group_name_H-M   'P 1'
#
loop_
_entity.id
_entity.type
_entity.pdbx_description
1 polymer ?
#
loop_
_entity_poly.entity_id
_entity_poly.type
_entity_poly.pdbx_seq_one_letter_code
_entity_poly.pdbx_strand_id
1 'polypeptide(L)' 'MKSNQIIGLSLLIIGVLILISFLLLAYYVKNKSKASFKLNNKESQTIWEFTKKNFPIFFALFGFVMAFSGLMMMF' A
#
# COMPACT_ATOMS: atom_id res chain seq x y z
N MET A 1 -0.30 -29.48 -3.52
CA MET A 1 0.29 -28.23 -4.05
C MET A 1 1.80 -28.35 -4.03
N LYS A 2 2.49 -27.88 -5.08
CA LYS A 2 3.97 -27.76 -5.04
C LYS A 2 4.35 -26.63 -4.09
N SER A 3 5.54 -26.70 -3.46
CA SER A 3 6.03 -25.68 -2.52
C SER A 3 5.87 -24.25 -3.06
N ASN A 4 6.20 -24.03 -4.33
CA ASN A 4 6.08 -22.73 -5.01
C ASN A 4 4.64 -22.20 -5.04
N GLN A 5 3.64 -23.07 -5.17
CA GLN A 5 2.23 -22.67 -5.17
C GLN A 5 1.77 -22.25 -3.77
N ILE A 6 2.30 -22.88 -2.72
CA ILE A 6 1.99 -22.51 -1.32
C ILE A 6 2.61 -21.13 -1.02
N ILE A 7 3.88 -20.94 -1.38
CA ILE A 7 4.59 -19.66 -1.22
C ILE A 7 3.89 -18.55 -2.03
N GLY A 8 3.52 -18.83 -3.28
CA GLY A 8 2.80 -17.90 -4.15
C GLY A 8 1.44 -17.49 -3.57
N LEU A 9 0.68 -18.46 -3.06
CA LEU A 9 -0.61 -18.20 -2.40
C LEU A 9 -0.43 -17.35 -1.14
N SER A 10 0.59 -17.62 -0.32
CA SER A 10 0.89 -16.81 0.87
C SER A 10 1.22 -15.37 0.50
N LEU A 11 2.09 -15.15 -0.49
CA LEU A 11 2.45 -13.81 -0.98
C LEU A 11 1.24 -13.06 -1.55
N LEU A 12 0.38 -13.76 -2.29
CA LEU A 12 -0.85 -13.21 -2.84
C LEU A 12 -1.78 -12.72 -1.72
N ILE A 13 -2.04 -13.57 -0.72
CA ILE A 13 -2.91 -13.22 0.42
C ILE A 13 -2.35 -12.00 1.17
N ILE A 14 -1.05 -12.00 1.47
CA ILE A 14 -0.41 -10.89 2.19
C ILE A 14 -0.47 -9.59 1.37
N GLY A 15 -0.18 -9.66 0.06
CA GLY A 15 -0.25 -8.50 -0.83
C GLY A 15 -1.67 -7.92 -0.92
N VAL A 16 -2.69 -8.79 -1.00
CA VAL A 16 -4.10 -8.37 -0.99
C VAL A 16 -4.50 -7.74 0.34
N LEU A 17 -4.09 -8.32 1.47
CA LEU A 17 -4.35 -7.73 2.79
C LEU A 17 -3.74 -6.33 2.93
N ILE A 18 -2.53 -6.12 2.41
CA ILE A 18 -1.87 -4.81 2.37
C ILE A 18 -2.66 -3.81 1.52
N LEU A 19 -3.16 -4.22 0.35
CA LEU A 19 -3.97 -3.36 -0.52
C LEU A 19 -5.31 -2.97 0.12
N ILE A 20 -5.98 -3.90 0.80
CA ILE A 20 -7.22 -3.62 1.55
C ILE A 20 -6.93 -2.64 2.69
N SER A 21 -5.84 -2.85 3.43
CA SER A 21 -5.41 -1.94 4.50
C SER A 21 -5.18 -0.52 3.96
N PHE A 22 -4.59 -0.39 2.77
CA PHE A 22 -4.42 0.89 2.10
C PHE A 22 -5.75 1.53 1.70
N LEU A 23 -6.70 0.78 1.13
CA LEU A 23 -8.02 1.31 0.77
C LEU A 23 -8.75 1.89 1.99
N LEU A 24 -8.70 1.18 3.12
CA LEU A 24 -9.27 1.65 4.39
C LEU A 24 -8.55 2.91 4.90
N LEU A 25 -7.22 2.94 4.84
CA LEU A 25 -6.43 4.10 5.25
C LEU A 25 -6.72 5.31 4.35
N ALA A 26 -6.76 5.12 3.04
CA ALA A 26 -7.05 6.17 2.06
C ALA A 26 -8.46 6.74 2.26
N TYR A 27 -9.45 5.87 2.53
CA TYR A 27 -10.80 6.29 2.88
C TYR A 27 -10.83 7.10 4.18
N TYR A 28 -10.12 6.64 5.22
CA TYR A 28 -10.03 7.33 6.51
C TYR A 28 -9.36 8.71 6.38
N VAL A 29 -8.24 8.80 5.68
CA VAL A 29 -7.50 10.05 5.44
C VAL A 29 -8.35 11.02 4.63
N LYS A 30 -9.02 10.56 3.57
CA LYS A 30 -9.92 11.38 2.76
C LYS A 30 -11.08 11.94 3.59
N ASN A 31 -11.61 11.16 4.53
CA ASN A 31 -12.73 11.60 5.37
C ASN A 31 -12.29 12.60 6.46
N LYS A 32 -11.07 12.47 7.00
CA LYS A 32 -10.48 13.46 7.93
C LYS A 32 -10.01 14.76 7.25
N SER A 33 -9.59 14.68 5.99
CA SER A 33 -9.01 15.83 5.25
C SER A 33 -10.00 16.95 4.94
N LYS A 34 -11.32 16.71 5.07
CA LYS A 34 -12.34 17.76 4.83
C LYS A 34 -12.21 18.97 5.78
N ALA A 35 -11.55 18.81 6.94
CA ALA A 35 -11.40 19.87 7.93
C ALA A 35 -10.11 20.72 7.80
N SER A 36 -9.14 20.37 6.94
CA SER A 36 -7.80 21.01 7.00
C SER A 36 -7.05 21.15 5.67
N PHE A 37 -7.77 21.51 4.61
CA PHE A 37 -7.20 21.72 3.27
C PHE A 37 -6.01 22.72 3.23
N LYS A 38 -5.93 23.65 4.19
CA LYS A 38 -4.90 24.70 4.25
C LYS A 38 -3.55 24.25 4.82
N LEU A 39 -3.49 23.11 5.53
CA LEU A 39 -2.26 22.60 6.16
C LEU A 39 -1.54 21.51 5.34
N ASN A 40 -2.26 20.76 4.50
CA ASN A 40 -1.71 19.60 3.78
C ASN A 40 -1.03 19.91 2.43
N ASN A 41 -1.19 21.14 1.91
CA ASN A 41 -0.54 21.63 0.69
C ASN A 41 0.78 22.37 0.95
N LYS A 42 1.45 22.11 2.08
CA LYS A 42 2.85 22.50 2.24
C LYS A 42 3.73 21.56 1.43
N GLU A 43 4.65 22.13 0.66
CA GLU A 43 5.73 21.39 0.02
C GLU A 43 6.57 20.70 1.11
N SER A 44 6.88 19.43 0.89
CA SER A 44 7.77 18.68 1.78
C SER A 44 9.16 19.30 1.72
N GLN A 45 9.68 19.80 2.83
CA GLN A 45 11.00 20.44 2.85
C GLN A 45 12.13 19.41 2.98
N THR A 46 11.80 18.16 3.33
CA THR A 46 12.76 17.06 3.45
C THR A 46 12.26 15.79 2.77
N ILE A 47 13.21 14.93 2.37
CA ILE A 47 12.94 13.59 1.82
C ILE A 47 12.11 12.74 2.81
N TRP A 48 12.36 12.89 4.11
CA TRP A 48 11.62 12.19 5.17
C TRP A 48 10.15 12.60 5.24
N GLU A 49 9.86 13.90 5.10
CA GLU A 49 8.48 14.40 5.04
C GLU A 49 7.75 13.95 3.78
N PHE A 50 8.44 13.96 2.63
CA PHE A 50 7.89 13.45 1.38
C PHE A 50 7.55 11.96 1.51
N THR A 51 8.46 11.18 2.10
CA THR A 51 8.25 9.74 2.30
C THR A 51 7.07 9.49 3.21
N LYS A 52 6.94 10.21 4.34
CA LYS A 52 5.78 10.06 5.24
C LYS A 52 4.47 10.46 4.58
N LYS A 53 4.45 11.53 3.78
CA LYS A 53 3.26 12.00 3.05
C LYS A 53 2.80 10.98 2.02
N ASN A 54 3.74 10.33 1.33
CA ASN A 54 3.46 9.36 0.27
C ASN A 54 3.57 7.90 0.73
N PHE A 55 3.86 7.64 2.00
CA PHE A 55 4.01 6.30 2.57
C PHE A 55 2.82 5.38 2.23
N PRO A 56 1.55 5.87 2.30
CA PRO A 56 0.41 5.05 1.89
C PRO A 56 0.53 4.54 0.45
N ILE A 57 1.00 5.38 -0.49
CA ILE A 57 1.16 5.03 -1.90
C ILE A 57 2.30 4.01 -2.06
N PHE A 58 3.42 4.21 -1.38
CA PHE A 58 4.52 3.24 -1.37
C PHE A 58 4.09 1.88 -0.81
N PHE A 59 3.30 1.88 0.27
CA PHE A 59 2.76 0.67 0.87
C PHE A 59 1.79 -0.07 -0.07
N ALA A 60 0.95 0.68 -0.80
CA ALA A 60 0.06 0.11 -1.82
C ALA A 60 0.84 -0.52 -2.98
N LEU A 61 1.86 0.17 -3.51
CA LEU A 61 2.75 -0.35 -4.55
C LEU A 61 3.48 -1.61 -4.09
N PHE A 62 3.96 -1.63 -2.85
CA PHE A 62 4.59 -2.80 -2.27
C PHE A 62 3.64 -4.01 -2.19
N GLY A 63 2.41 -3.79 -1.71
CA GLY A 63 1.37 -4.83 -1.69
C GLY A 63 1.03 -5.35 -3.07
N PHE A 64 0.94 -4.46 -4.07
CA PHE A 64 0.72 -4.83 -5.47
C PHE A 64 1.85 -5.72 -6.02
N VAL A 65 3.11 -5.32 -5.82
CA VAL A 65 4.27 -6.10 -6.28
C VAL A 65 4.31 -7.47 -5.63
N MET A 66 4.02 -7.58 -4.33
CA MET A 66 3.94 -8.88 -3.64
C MET A 66 2.81 -9.75 -4.18
N ALA A 67 1.62 -9.18 -4.37
CA ALA A 67 0.48 -9.93 -4.91
C ALA A 67 0.76 -10.45 -6.33
N PHE A 68 1.33 -9.59 -7.19
CA PHE A 68 1.70 -9.93 -8.56
C PHE A 68 2.80 -11.00 -8.60
N SER A 69 3.84 -10.86 -7.76
CA SER A 69 4.91 -11.86 -7.65
C SER A 69 4.37 -13.21 -7.16
N GLY A 70 3.45 -13.20 -6.18
CA GLY A 70 2.77 -14.40 -5.69
C GLY A 70 1.96 -15.09 -6.78
N LEU A 71 1.21 -14.33 -7.59
CA LEU A 71 0.50 -14.83 -8.78
C LEU A 71 1.47 -15.50 -9.77
N MET A 72 2.58 -14.84 -10.10
CA MET A 72 3.56 -15.36 -11.05
C MET A 72 4.21 -16.68 -10.57
N MET A 73 4.36 -16.91 -9.27
CA MET A 73 4.88 -18.17 -8.72
C MET A 73 3.86 -19.32 -8.72
N MET A 74 2.58 -19.02 -8.94
CA MET A 74 1.51 -20.03 -9.01
C MET A 74 1.31 -20.60 -10.41
N PHE A 75 1.70 -19.86 -11.45
CA PHE A 75 1.75 -20.30 -12.85
C PHE A 75 3.08 -20.99 -13.16
#